data_AF-A0AAU7DFZ6-F1
#
_entry.id   AF-A0AAU7DFZ6-F1
#
_cell.length_a   1.000
_cell.length_b   1.000
_cell.length_c   1.000
_cell.angle_alpha   90.00
_cell.angle_beta   90.00
_cell.angle_gamma   90.00
#
_symmetry.space_group_name_H-M   'P 1'
#
loop_
_entity.id
_entity.type
_entity.pdbx_description
1 polymer ?
#
loop_
_entity_poly.entity_id
_entity_poly.type
_entity_poly.pdbx_seq_one_letter_code
_entity_poly.pdbx_strand_id
1 'polypeptide(L)'
;MFRSILCMAIVCIGTAFGAVKQVPIRSGVVLKPGETYTAQIESAKPVEIGWTAVQAKPCSMDCIQMTLIGSTHAPPFSAPRGAQGNYTPTDGKVIVEYKNVSQQPVTINVFRLERTCDAEACKLFDSSKKGTWLVFKVDEFKSITTSTDGSYSVISGAVESGRAFRIHAVWWTDDKRTAFSCPRWIKGYVDNHTPKEKYRPYILSGQNVGDDNNIILKSIDDCVPNAPHFGVPEKNVFK
;
A
#
# COMPACT_ATOMS: atom_id res chain seq x y z
N MET A 1 -40.10 35.61 15.68
CA MET A 1 -39.28 34.48 16.15
C MET A 1 -38.69 33.76 14.93
N PHE A 2 -37.46 34.08 14.53
CA PHE A 2 -36.80 33.40 13.41
C PHE A 2 -36.06 32.17 13.94
N ARG A 3 -36.58 30.97 13.63
CA ARG A 3 -35.92 29.70 13.89
C ARG A 3 -34.76 29.54 12.89
N SER A 4 -33.53 29.73 13.36
CA SER A 4 -32.34 29.33 12.62
C SER A 4 -32.25 27.81 12.62
N ILE A 5 -32.52 27.20 11.48
CA ILE A 5 -32.27 25.78 11.25
C ILE A 5 -30.77 25.63 11.04
N LEU A 6 -30.09 25.12 12.07
CA LEU A 6 -28.69 24.75 12.01
C LEU A 6 -28.55 23.56 11.04
N CYS A 7 -28.18 23.84 9.79
CA CYS A 7 -27.77 22.80 8.85
C CYS A 7 -26.48 22.18 9.37
N MET A 8 -26.60 21.03 10.01
CA MET A 8 -25.48 20.19 10.42
C MET A 8 -24.84 19.65 9.15
N ALA A 9 -23.81 20.33 8.66
CA ALA A 9 -22.98 19.84 7.57
C ALA A 9 -22.30 18.55 8.06
N ILE A 10 -22.84 17.41 7.63
CA ILE A 10 -22.15 16.12 7.72
C ILE A 10 -20.96 16.24 6.78
N VAL A 11 -19.83 16.70 7.29
CA VAL A 11 -18.55 16.59 6.60
C VAL A 11 -18.26 15.10 6.59
N CYS A 12 -18.62 14.42 5.49
CA CYS A 12 -18.06 13.13 5.18
C CYS A 12 -16.55 13.33 5.09
N ILE A 13 -15.84 12.94 6.14
CA ILE A 13 -14.38 12.81 6.14
C ILE A 13 -14.09 11.63 5.20
N GLY A 14 -14.19 11.89 3.90
CA GLY A 14 -13.73 10.97 2.89
C GLY A 14 -12.25 10.82 3.11
N THR A 15 -11.82 9.63 3.48
CA THR A 15 -10.40 9.28 3.41
C THR A 15 -9.97 9.52 1.97
N ALA A 16 -9.15 10.54 1.70
CA ALA A 16 -8.63 10.72 0.35
C ALA A 16 -7.62 9.59 0.14
N PHE A 17 -8.12 8.56 -0.53
CA PHE A 17 -7.29 7.48 -1.01
C PHE A 17 -6.35 8.05 -2.07
N GLY A 18 -5.20 7.41 -2.23
CA GLY A 18 -4.59 7.40 -3.56
C GLY A 18 -5.62 6.87 -4.54
N ALA A 19 -6.07 7.72 -5.45
CA ALA A 19 -6.97 7.28 -6.49
C ALA A 19 -6.19 6.33 -7.39
N VAL A 20 -6.44 5.04 -7.19
CA VAL A 20 -5.99 4.00 -8.10
C VAL A 20 -6.98 3.98 -9.25
N LYS A 21 -6.58 4.53 -10.38
CA LYS A 21 -7.36 4.52 -11.61
C LYS A 21 -6.92 3.32 -12.45
N GLN A 22 -7.86 2.41 -12.71
CA GLN A 22 -7.69 1.43 -13.77
C GLN A 22 -7.89 2.15 -15.10
N VAL A 23 -6.82 2.30 -15.88
CA VAL A 23 -6.90 2.78 -17.25
C VAL A 23 -6.91 1.56 -18.16
N PRO A 24 -8.03 1.31 -18.88
CA PRO A 24 -8.12 0.14 -19.75
C PRO A 24 -7.01 0.13 -20.80
N ILE A 25 -6.31 -1.00 -20.90
CA ILE A 25 -5.46 -1.33 -22.05
C ILE A 25 -6.34 -2.03 -23.09
N ARG A 26 -7.12 -3.01 -22.64
CA ARG A 26 -8.11 -3.71 -23.46
C ARG A 26 -9.22 -4.28 -22.57
N SER A 27 -10.46 -4.06 -22.96
CA SER A 27 -11.62 -4.62 -22.25
C SER A 27 -12.31 -5.70 -23.08
N GLY A 28 -12.94 -6.66 -22.40
CA GLY A 28 -13.78 -7.68 -23.03
C GLY A 28 -13.00 -8.70 -23.88
N VAL A 29 -11.76 -9.01 -23.51
CA VAL A 29 -10.97 -10.03 -24.21
C VAL A 29 -11.53 -11.41 -23.87
N VAL A 30 -12.15 -12.08 -24.84
CA VAL A 30 -12.63 -13.45 -24.69
C VAL A 30 -11.52 -14.42 -25.09
N LEU A 31 -11.14 -15.29 -24.16
CA LEU A 31 -10.13 -16.34 -24.37
C LEU A 31 -10.77 -17.70 -24.22
N LYS A 32 -10.75 -18.53 -25.27
CA LYS A 32 -11.09 -19.96 -25.18
C LYS A 32 -10.03 -20.72 -24.38
N PRO A 33 -10.32 -21.95 -23.92
CA PRO A 33 -9.32 -22.80 -23.25
C PRO A 33 -8.01 -22.88 -24.04
N GLY A 34 -6.89 -22.55 -23.40
CA GLY A 34 -5.57 -22.54 -24.01
C GLY A 34 -5.21 -21.31 -24.84
N GLU A 35 -6.16 -20.44 -25.19
CA GLU A 35 -5.88 -19.21 -25.95
C GLU A 35 -5.13 -18.18 -25.10
N THR A 36 -4.35 -17.35 -25.79
CA THR A 36 -3.51 -16.31 -25.24
C THR A 36 -3.89 -14.94 -25.78
N TYR A 37 -3.77 -13.92 -24.95
CA TYR A 37 -3.77 -12.51 -25.34
C TYR A 37 -2.50 -11.84 -24.86
N THR A 38 -1.84 -11.09 -25.74
CA THR A 38 -0.62 -10.35 -25.41
C THR A 38 -0.92 -8.86 -25.38
N ALA A 39 -0.63 -8.23 -24.25
CA ALA A 39 -0.62 -6.78 -24.11
C ALA A 39 0.81 -6.24 -24.27
N GLN A 40 0.98 -5.24 -25.13
CA GLN A 40 2.23 -4.51 -25.29
C GLN A 40 2.02 -3.05 -24.89
N ILE A 41 2.83 -2.58 -23.95
CA ILE A 41 2.75 -1.24 -23.40
C ILE A 41 4.10 -0.56 -23.62
N GLU A 42 4.11 0.52 -24.41
CA GLU A 42 5.27 1.40 -24.53
C GLU A 42 5.41 2.23 -23.24
N SER A 43 6.55 2.15 -22.58
CA SER A 43 6.84 2.94 -21.38
C SER A 43 8.35 3.05 -21.15
N ALA A 44 8.81 4.26 -20.82
CA ALA A 44 10.18 4.49 -20.35
C ALA A 44 10.33 4.33 -18.82
N LYS A 45 9.22 4.13 -18.10
CA LYS A 45 9.17 4.01 -16.63
C LYS A 45 8.52 2.68 -16.23
N PRO A 46 8.77 2.18 -15.01
CA PRO A 46 8.03 1.04 -14.49
C PRO A 46 6.51 1.29 -14.55
N VAL A 47 5.76 0.26 -14.94
CA VAL A 47 4.30 0.31 -15.07
C VAL A 47 3.67 -0.83 -14.29
N GLU A 48 2.58 -0.51 -13.59
CA GLU A 48 1.76 -1.51 -12.91
C GLU A 48 0.64 -1.93 -13.87
N ILE A 49 0.59 -3.22 -14.21
CA ILE A 49 -0.38 -3.78 -15.16
C ILE A 49 -1.13 -4.91 -14.46
N GLY A 50 -2.44 -4.94 -14.64
CA GLY A 50 -3.29 -6.00 -14.11
C GLY A 50 -4.38 -6.42 -15.07
N TRP A 51 -5.10 -7.45 -14.64
CA TRP A 51 -6.27 -7.96 -15.33
C TRP A 51 -7.35 -8.36 -14.32
N THR A 52 -8.60 -8.36 -14.76
CA THR A 52 -9.75 -8.88 -14.02
C THR A 52 -10.61 -9.75 -14.91
N ALA A 53 -11.09 -10.88 -14.39
CA ALA A 53 -12.15 -11.65 -15.03
C ALA A 53 -13.49 -10.93 -14.83
N VAL A 54 -14.26 -10.74 -15.90
CA VAL A 54 -15.52 -9.95 -15.89
C VAL A 54 -16.78 -10.78 -16.15
N GLN A 55 -16.65 -12.09 -16.13
CA GLN A 55 -17.76 -13.02 -16.30
C GLN A 55 -18.64 -13.13 -15.04
N ALA A 56 -19.93 -13.41 -15.24
CA ALA A 56 -20.93 -13.49 -14.16
C ALA A 56 -20.65 -14.63 -13.14
N LYS A 57 -19.98 -15.71 -13.56
CA LYS A 57 -19.52 -16.80 -12.67
C LYS A 57 -17.99 -16.78 -12.57
N PRO A 58 -17.42 -16.35 -11.44
CA PRO A 58 -15.98 -16.36 -11.22
C PRO A 58 -15.40 -17.77 -11.41
N CYS A 59 -14.16 -17.86 -11.86
CA CYS A 59 -13.45 -19.13 -11.87
C CYS A 59 -13.33 -19.66 -10.43
N SER A 60 -13.65 -20.94 -10.22
CA SER A 60 -13.49 -21.61 -8.93
C SER A 60 -12.03 -21.97 -8.63
N MET A 61 -11.18 -21.98 -9.66
CA MET A 61 -9.73 -22.22 -9.62
C MET A 61 -9.02 -21.20 -10.51
N ASP A 62 -7.69 -21.20 -10.48
CA ASP A 62 -6.86 -20.38 -11.35
C ASP A 62 -7.23 -20.59 -12.83
N CYS A 63 -7.55 -19.49 -13.53
CA CYS A 63 -8.04 -19.57 -14.90
C CYS A 63 -7.27 -18.71 -15.89
N ILE A 64 -6.56 -17.69 -15.42
CA ILE A 64 -5.67 -16.92 -16.26
C ILE A 64 -4.28 -16.99 -15.66
N GLN A 65 -3.36 -17.51 -16.47
CA GLN A 65 -1.93 -17.43 -16.22
C GLN A 65 -1.38 -16.19 -16.91
N MET A 66 -0.58 -15.44 -16.19
CA MET A 66 0.09 -14.23 -16.67
C MET A 66 1.59 -14.49 -16.75
N THR A 67 2.20 -14.13 -17.88
CA THR A 67 3.63 -14.31 -18.14
C THR A 67 4.23 -13.00 -18.63
N LEU A 68 5.31 -12.54 -17.99
CA LEU A 68 6.10 -11.39 -18.48
C LEU A 68 7.05 -11.89 -19.58
N ILE A 69 6.84 -11.44 -20.82
CA ILE A 69 7.68 -11.82 -21.96
C ILE A 69 8.98 -11.01 -21.93
N GLY A 70 10.10 -11.69 -22.19
CA GLY A 70 11.44 -11.08 -22.20
C GLY A 70 12.13 -11.02 -20.83
N SER A 71 11.47 -11.46 -19.75
CA SER A 71 12.10 -11.64 -18.44
C SER A 71 12.36 -13.12 -18.16
N THR A 72 13.59 -13.46 -17.79
CA THR A 72 13.97 -14.81 -17.33
C THR A 72 13.79 -14.98 -15.81
N HIS A 73 13.45 -13.91 -15.08
CA HIS A 73 13.44 -13.89 -13.62
C HIS A 73 12.03 -13.81 -13.01
N ALA A 74 11.01 -13.56 -13.82
CA ALA A 74 9.62 -13.48 -13.36
C ALA A 74 8.88 -14.77 -13.74
N PRO A 75 8.67 -15.73 -12.81
CA PRO A 75 7.91 -16.93 -13.09
C PRO A 75 6.45 -16.56 -13.43
N PRO A 76 5.77 -17.34 -14.28
CA PRO A 76 4.35 -17.14 -14.53
C PRO A 76 3.53 -17.24 -13.23
N PHE A 77 2.47 -16.45 -13.15
CA PHE A 77 1.55 -16.45 -12.02
C PHE A 77 0.11 -16.60 -12.51
N SER A 78 -0.69 -17.40 -11.81
CA SER A 78 -2.09 -17.64 -12.15
C SER A 78 -3.02 -17.20 -11.03
N ALA A 79 -4.20 -16.70 -11.39
CA ALA A 79 -5.22 -16.32 -10.42
C ALA A 79 -6.65 -16.60 -10.95
N PRO A 80 -7.64 -16.72 -10.05
CA PRO A 80 -9.02 -17.06 -10.44
C PRO A 80 -9.87 -15.85 -10.85
N ARG A 81 -9.51 -14.63 -10.41
CA ARG A 81 -10.37 -13.44 -10.59
C ARG A 81 -9.64 -12.21 -11.13
N GLY A 82 -8.33 -12.18 -11.03
CA GLY A 82 -7.51 -11.05 -11.41
C GLY A 82 -6.20 -11.04 -10.66
N ALA A 83 -5.24 -10.33 -11.21
CA ALA A 83 -3.93 -10.10 -10.62
C ALA A 83 -3.36 -8.79 -11.14
N GLN A 84 -2.35 -8.27 -10.45
CA GLN A 84 -1.57 -7.13 -10.92
C GLN A 84 -0.08 -7.37 -10.61
N GLY A 85 0.79 -6.74 -11.40
CA GLY A 85 2.23 -6.77 -11.19
C GLY A 85 2.87 -5.45 -11.60
N ASN A 86 4.03 -5.15 -11.02
CA ASN A 86 4.84 -4.00 -11.37
C ASN A 86 5.99 -4.44 -12.28
N TYR A 87 6.07 -3.83 -13.47
CA TYR A 87 6.96 -4.25 -14.53
C TYR A 87 7.93 -3.15 -14.89
N THR A 88 9.22 -3.48 -14.91
CA THR A 88 10.25 -2.59 -15.47
C THR A 88 10.33 -2.83 -16.98
N PRO A 89 10.23 -1.77 -17.81
CA PRO A 89 10.32 -1.92 -19.26
C PRO A 89 11.70 -2.40 -19.70
N THR A 90 11.71 -3.26 -20.71
CA THR A 90 12.91 -3.66 -21.47
C THR A 90 12.80 -3.06 -22.86
N ASP A 91 13.84 -2.38 -23.33
CA ASP A 91 13.84 -1.67 -24.63
C ASP A 91 12.63 -0.73 -24.81
N GLY A 92 12.22 -0.06 -23.73
CA GLY A 92 11.11 0.89 -23.73
C GLY A 92 9.72 0.25 -23.73
N LYS A 93 9.61 -1.07 -23.50
CA LYS A 93 8.35 -1.82 -23.59
C LYS A 93 8.15 -2.78 -22.43
N VAL A 94 6.89 -3.00 -22.09
CA VAL A 94 6.45 -4.13 -21.26
C VAL A 94 5.50 -4.99 -22.09
N ILE A 95 5.79 -6.29 -22.15
CA ILE A 95 5.01 -7.27 -22.90
C ILE A 95 4.51 -8.34 -21.92
N VAL A 96 3.20 -8.43 -21.74
CA VAL A 96 2.56 -9.39 -20.83
C VAL A 96 1.62 -10.28 -21.62
N GLU A 97 1.78 -11.58 -21.48
CA GLU A 97 0.87 -12.59 -22.01
C GLU A 97 -0.12 -13.05 -20.93
N TYR A 98 -1.38 -13.17 -21.31
CA TYR A 98 -2.47 -13.73 -20.52
C TYR A 98 -3.00 -14.97 -21.22
N LYS A 99 -2.84 -16.14 -20.59
CA LYS A 99 -3.29 -17.44 -21.11
C LYS A 99 -4.47 -17.96 -20.31
N ASN A 100 -5.53 -18.38 -20.99
CA ASN A 100 -6.58 -19.14 -20.34
C ASN A 100 -6.12 -20.57 -20.07
N VAL A 101 -5.94 -20.92 -18.79
CA VAL A 101 -5.53 -22.25 -18.32
C VAL A 101 -6.71 -23.07 -17.80
N SER A 102 -7.92 -22.52 -17.84
CA SER A 102 -9.14 -23.24 -17.46
C SER A 102 -9.74 -24.02 -18.63
N GLN A 103 -10.75 -24.83 -18.31
CA GLN A 103 -11.50 -25.63 -19.29
C GLN A 103 -12.70 -24.88 -19.90
N GLN A 104 -12.92 -23.62 -19.53
CA GLN A 104 -14.04 -22.81 -20.02
C GLN A 104 -13.54 -21.50 -20.64
N PRO A 105 -14.27 -20.89 -21.58
CA PRO A 105 -13.94 -19.55 -22.05
C PRO A 105 -13.95 -18.55 -20.89
N VAL A 106 -12.99 -17.62 -20.90
CA VAL A 106 -12.87 -16.56 -19.89
C VAL A 106 -12.84 -15.19 -20.56
N THR A 107 -13.59 -14.24 -20.01
CA THR A 107 -13.52 -12.84 -20.44
C THR A 107 -12.71 -12.02 -19.45
N ILE A 108 -11.66 -11.35 -19.92
CA ILE A 108 -10.81 -10.47 -19.11
C ILE A 108 -10.84 -9.02 -19.57
N ASN A 109 -10.67 -8.12 -18.61
CA ASN A 109 -10.25 -6.75 -18.84
C ASN A 109 -8.80 -6.61 -18.40
N VAL A 110 -7.94 -6.08 -19.28
CA VAL A 110 -6.55 -5.77 -19.02
C VAL A 110 -6.40 -4.26 -18.87
N PHE A 111 -5.71 -3.81 -17.83
CA PHE A 111 -5.59 -2.40 -17.48
C PHE A 111 -4.20 -2.06 -16.97
N ARG A 112 -3.80 -0.80 -17.15
CA ARG A 112 -2.70 -0.20 -16.39
C ARG A 112 -3.28 0.44 -15.13
N LEU A 113 -2.56 0.37 -14.03
CA LEU A 113 -2.90 1.10 -12.82
C LEU A 113 -2.15 2.42 -12.86
N GLU A 114 -2.91 3.51 -12.96
CA GLU A 114 -2.40 4.86 -12.70
C GLU A 114 -2.74 5.21 -11.26
N ARG A 115 -1.70 5.46 -10.47
CA ARG A 115 -1.86 6.00 -9.13
C ARG A 115 -1.73 7.51 -9.25
N THR A 116 -2.87 8.20 -9.27
CA THR A 116 -2.85 9.66 -9.09
C THR A 116 -2.80 9.94 -7.59
N CYS A 117 -1.88 10.80 -7.19
CA CYS A 117 -1.80 11.18 -5.80
C CYS A 117 -2.50 12.50 -5.51
N ASP A 118 -3.74 12.35 -5.07
CA ASP A 118 -4.58 13.45 -4.59
C ASP A 118 -4.57 13.54 -3.06
N ALA A 119 -3.87 12.61 -2.38
CA ALA A 119 -3.75 12.62 -0.93
C ALA A 119 -2.66 13.59 -0.44
N GLU A 120 -2.89 14.18 0.72
CA GLU A 120 -1.95 15.08 1.40
C GLU A 120 -0.57 14.43 1.61
N ALA A 121 -0.51 13.11 1.85
CA ALA A 121 0.72 12.37 2.06
C ALA A 121 1.75 12.49 0.91
N CYS A 122 1.33 12.69 -0.34
CA CYS A 122 2.30 12.78 -1.44
C CYS A 122 3.01 14.11 -1.56
N LYS A 123 2.59 15.11 -0.78
CA LYS A 123 3.39 16.33 -0.62
C LYS A 123 4.61 16.08 0.26
N LEU A 124 4.64 14.97 1.01
CA LEU A 124 5.71 14.69 1.97
C LEU A 124 6.92 14.03 1.29
N PHE A 125 6.72 13.22 0.25
CA PHE A 125 7.80 12.43 -0.36
C PHE A 125 7.58 12.17 -1.85
N ASP A 126 8.69 11.91 -2.55
CA ASP A 126 8.66 11.33 -3.90
C ASP A 126 8.42 9.82 -3.79
N SER A 127 7.28 9.35 -4.31
CA SER A 127 6.87 7.95 -4.23
C SER A 127 7.85 6.98 -4.91
N SER A 128 8.66 7.46 -5.85
CA SER A 128 9.67 6.67 -6.54
C SER A 128 10.93 6.41 -5.71
N LYS A 129 11.16 7.16 -4.62
CA LYS A 129 12.32 6.95 -3.74
C LYS A 129 12.21 5.59 -3.05
N LYS A 130 13.28 4.80 -3.17
CA LYS A 130 13.48 3.59 -2.36
C LYS A 130 13.92 4.01 -0.97
N GLY A 131 13.20 3.56 0.05
CA GLY A 131 13.54 3.86 1.44
C GLY A 131 14.47 2.82 2.03
N THR A 132 15.08 3.17 3.17
CA THR A 132 15.82 2.24 4.01
C THR A 132 14.93 1.75 5.14
N TRP A 133 15.06 0.48 5.51
CA TRP A 133 14.31 -0.04 6.65
C TRP A 133 14.68 0.68 7.94
N LEU A 134 13.67 1.12 8.69
CA LEU A 134 13.85 1.79 9.97
C LEU A 134 12.82 1.26 10.99
N VAL A 135 13.30 0.95 12.18
CA VAL A 135 12.51 0.37 13.28
C VAL A 135 12.63 1.24 14.51
N PHE A 136 11.46 1.58 15.07
CA PHE A 136 11.33 2.26 16.34
C PHE A 136 10.89 1.25 17.39
N LYS A 137 11.76 1.00 18.39
CA LYS A 137 11.38 0.34 19.63
C LYS A 137 10.87 1.42 20.58
N VAL A 138 9.57 1.70 20.49
CA VAL A 138 8.92 2.81 21.17
C VAL A 138 8.78 2.48 22.65
N ASP A 139 9.33 3.36 23.49
CA ASP A 139 9.08 3.43 24.93
C ASP A 139 7.72 4.07 25.19
N GLU A 140 7.52 5.26 24.62
CA GLU A 140 6.30 6.03 24.82
C GLU A 140 5.84 6.74 23.54
N PHE A 141 4.52 6.75 23.29
CA PHE A 141 3.90 7.69 22.38
C PHE A 141 3.44 8.95 23.13
N LYS A 142 3.85 10.12 22.64
CA LYS A 142 3.47 11.43 23.18
C LYS A 142 2.30 12.05 22.44
N SER A 143 2.29 11.93 21.12
CA SER A 143 1.24 12.52 20.29
C SER A 143 1.02 11.75 19.00
N ILE A 144 -0.20 11.81 18.50
CA ILE A 144 -0.53 11.45 17.13
C ILE A 144 -1.52 12.47 16.56
N THR A 145 -1.20 13.00 15.38
CA THR A 145 -2.08 13.89 14.62
C THR A 145 -2.24 13.33 13.23
N THR A 146 -3.46 12.92 12.87
CA THR A 146 -3.76 12.39 11.54
C THR A 146 -4.15 13.52 10.59
N SER A 147 -3.73 13.41 9.32
CA SER A 147 -4.11 14.35 8.27
C SER A 147 -5.62 14.40 8.06
N THR A 148 -6.12 15.47 7.43
CA THR A 148 -7.56 15.66 7.19
C THR A 148 -8.15 14.52 6.39
N ASP A 149 -7.37 14.05 5.41
CA ASP A 149 -7.73 12.97 4.51
C ASP A 149 -7.36 11.56 5.02
N GLY A 150 -6.78 11.44 6.22
CA GLY A 150 -6.38 10.16 6.82
C GLY A 150 -5.18 9.47 6.17
N SER A 151 -4.52 10.09 5.18
CA SER A 151 -3.45 9.47 4.39
C SER A 151 -2.13 9.28 5.16
N TYR A 152 -1.89 10.08 6.19
CA TYR A 152 -0.73 9.93 7.09
C TYR A 152 -1.06 10.42 8.51
N SER A 153 -0.19 10.08 9.46
CA SER A 153 -0.17 10.70 10.80
C SER A 153 1.22 11.20 11.15
N VAL A 154 1.28 12.33 11.84
CA VAL A 154 2.49 12.77 12.53
C VAL A 154 2.50 12.18 13.93
N ILE A 155 3.49 11.34 14.22
CA ILE A 155 3.62 10.65 15.50
C ILE A 155 4.87 11.17 16.19
N SER A 156 4.78 11.42 17.50
CA SER A 156 5.95 11.73 18.32
C SER A 156 5.98 10.89 19.58
N GLY A 157 7.19 10.69 20.12
CA GLY A 157 7.41 9.81 21.26
C GLY A 157 8.88 9.75 21.67
N ALA A 158 9.21 8.72 22.44
CA ALA A 158 10.60 8.34 22.71
C ALA A 158 10.78 6.84 22.48
N VAL A 159 11.98 6.46 22.00
CA VAL A 159 12.39 5.06 21.91
C VAL A 159 13.03 4.59 23.22
N GLU A 160 13.24 3.28 23.38
CA GLU A 160 13.80 2.68 24.60
C GLU A 160 15.19 3.21 24.98
N SER A 161 15.98 3.73 24.02
CA SER A 161 17.25 4.41 24.29
C SER A 161 17.08 5.77 24.97
N GLY A 162 15.84 6.27 25.08
CA GLY A 162 15.51 7.61 25.57
C GLY A 162 15.50 8.68 24.49
N ARG A 163 15.92 8.38 23.26
CA ARG A 163 15.91 9.37 22.16
C ARG A 163 14.47 9.70 21.75
N ALA A 164 14.18 10.99 21.68
CA ALA A 164 12.92 11.47 21.16
C ALA A 164 12.82 11.27 19.64
N PHE A 165 11.63 10.97 19.14
CA PHE A 165 11.36 10.89 17.71
C PHE A 165 10.13 11.70 17.34
N ARG A 166 10.11 12.16 16.09
CA ARG A 166 8.93 12.68 15.39
C ARG A 166 8.99 12.18 13.95
N ILE A 167 7.91 11.56 13.50
CA ILE A 167 7.85 10.90 12.19
C ILE A 167 6.56 11.25 11.46
N HIS A 168 6.60 11.25 10.13
CA HIS A 168 5.42 11.16 9.29
C HIS A 168 5.20 9.70 8.91
N ALA A 169 4.17 9.07 9.49
CA ALA A 169 3.78 7.70 9.18
C ALA A 169 2.71 7.71 8.10
N VAL A 170 3.06 7.25 6.90
CA VAL A 170 2.17 7.22 5.72
C VAL A 170 1.39 5.90 5.73
N TRP A 171 0.07 6.00 5.83
CA TRP A 171 -0.84 4.84 5.93
C TRP A 171 -1.34 4.37 4.58
N TRP A 172 -1.26 5.23 3.58
CA TRP A 172 -1.31 4.79 2.19
C TRP A 172 0.04 4.18 1.84
N THR A 173 0.15 2.86 1.91
CA THR A 173 1.07 2.12 1.04
C THR A 173 0.44 0.82 0.56
N ASP A 174 0.99 0.29 -0.53
CA ASP A 174 0.34 -0.53 -1.55
C ASP A 174 -0.20 -1.90 -1.12
N ASP A 175 -0.07 -2.27 0.15
CA ASP A 175 -0.57 -3.52 0.69
C ASP A 175 -1.63 -3.24 1.75
N LYS A 176 -2.89 -3.54 1.41
CA LYS A 176 -4.02 -3.55 2.35
C LYS A 176 -3.91 -4.66 3.41
N ARG A 177 -2.70 -5.14 3.70
CA ARG A 177 -2.44 -6.23 4.66
C ARG A 177 -2.18 -5.76 6.08
N THR A 178 -2.23 -4.47 6.40
CA THR A 178 -2.34 -4.08 7.80
C THR A 178 -3.78 -4.29 8.27
N ALA A 179 -4.08 -5.53 8.61
CA ALA A 179 -5.24 -5.94 9.40
C ALA A 179 -5.24 -5.34 10.84
N PHE A 180 -4.50 -4.25 11.06
CA PHE A 180 -4.39 -3.54 12.33
C PHE A 180 -4.58 -2.04 12.12
N SER A 181 -5.49 -1.47 12.91
CA SER A 181 -5.82 -0.04 12.92
C SER A 181 -4.77 0.77 13.66
N CYS A 182 -3.52 0.76 13.19
CA CYS A 182 -2.37 1.43 13.82
C CYS A 182 -2.65 2.86 14.28
N PRO A 183 -3.18 3.77 13.44
CA PRO A 183 -3.44 5.14 13.87
C PRO A 183 -4.46 5.18 15.00
N ARG A 184 -5.50 4.36 14.92
CA ARG A 184 -6.56 4.28 15.94
C ARG A 184 -6.03 3.73 17.26
N TRP A 185 -5.15 2.74 17.21
CA TRP A 185 -4.56 2.15 18.41
C TRP A 185 -3.62 3.15 19.10
N ILE A 186 -2.71 3.77 18.34
CA ILE A 186 -1.78 4.77 18.88
C ILE A 186 -2.57 5.97 19.44
N LYS A 187 -3.65 6.37 18.76
CA LYS A 187 -4.55 7.40 19.28
C LYS A 187 -5.21 6.98 20.59
N GLY A 188 -5.79 5.78 20.65
CA GLY A 188 -6.39 5.27 21.87
C GLY A 188 -5.39 5.15 23.01
N TYR A 189 -4.15 4.77 22.72
CA TYR A 189 -3.06 4.76 23.69
C TYR A 189 -2.84 6.15 24.29
N VAL A 190 -2.72 7.17 23.42
CA VAL A 190 -2.36 8.54 23.81
C VAL A 190 -3.51 9.16 24.58
N ASP A 191 -4.73 9.04 24.06
CA ASP A 191 -5.95 9.57 24.67
C ASP A 191 -6.18 8.95 26.07
N ASN A 192 -5.93 7.63 26.22
CA ASN A 192 -6.13 6.91 27.49
C ASN A 192 -4.93 7.00 28.45
N HIS A 193 -3.84 7.70 28.11
CA HIS A 193 -2.64 7.80 28.93
C HIS A 193 -2.14 6.42 29.41
N THR A 194 -2.07 5.45 28.48
CA THR A 194 -1.82 4.05 28.82
C THR A 194 -0.45 3.89 29.51
N PRO A 195 -0.34 3.19 30.65
CA PRO A 195 0.95 2.98 31.34
C PRO A 195 1.94 2.13 30.54
N LYS A 196 3.21 2.55 30.52
CA LYS A 196 4.29 1.98 29.68
C LYS A 196 4.59 0.51 29.91
N GLU A 197 4.32 0.04 31.11
CA GLU A 197 4.53 -1.35 31.52
C GLU A 197 3.59 -2.33 30.82
N LYS A 198 2.48 -1.85 30.20
CA LYS A 198 1.48 -2.71 29.55
C LYS A 198 1.78 -3.06 28.10
N TYR A 199 2.71 -2.38 27.44
CA TYR A 199 2.91 -2.49 25.98
C TYR A 199 4.36 -2.42 25.51
N ARG A 200 5.34 -2.16 26.39
CA ARG A 200 6.73 -1.98 25.97
C ARG A 200 7.43 -3.31 25.64
N PRO A 201 8.30 -3.33 24.61
CA PRO A 201 8.41 -2.32 23.56
C PRO A 201 7.24 -2.41 22.59
N TYR A 202 6.79 -1.24 22.12
CA TYR A 202 5.95 -1.16 20.95
C TYR A 202 6.83 -1.03 19.70
N ILE A 203 6.57 -1.84 18.69
CA ILE A 203 7.33 -1.83 17.44
C ILE A 203 6.55 -1.05 16.38
N LEU A 204 7.20 -0.05 15.82
CA LEU A 204 6.77 0.63 14.61
C LEU A 204 7.90 0.54 13.58
N SER A 205 7.67 -0.16 12.48
CA SER A 205 8.67 -0.38 11.42
C SER A 205 8.14 0.02 10.05
N GLY A 206 9.05 0.42 9.17
CA GLY A 206 8.73 0.67 7.76
C GLY A 206 9.94 1.15 6.97
N GLN A 207 9.68 1.57 5.73
CA GLN A 207 10.69 2.18 4.87
C GLN A 207 10.77 3.69 5.12
N ASN A 208 11.90 4.14 5.65
CA ASN A 208 12.22 5.57 5.72
C ASN A 208 12.64 6.10 4.35
N VAL A 209 11.89 7.06 3.80
CA VAL A 209 12.20 7.80 2.57
C VAL A 209 12.55 9.27 2.82
N GLY A 210 12.53 9.69 4.08
CA GLY A 210 12.92 11.01 4.54
C GLY A 210 14.40 11.10 4.91
N ASP A 211 14.79 12.23 5.50
CA ASP A 211 16.12 12.47 6.04
C ASP A 211 16.10 12.44 7.58
N ASP A 212 17.26 12.66 8.20
CA ASP A 212 17.41 12.60 9.66
C ASP A 212 16.60 13.66 10.42
N ASN A 213 16.23 14.76 9.75
CA ASN A 213 15.46 15.87 10.33
C ASN A 213 13.96 15.78 10.00
N ASN A 214 13.59 14.98 9.00
CA ASN A 214 12.23 14.77 8.56
C ASN A 214 12.02 13.31 8.14
N ILE A 215 11.90 12.44 9.14
CA ILE A 215 11.68 11.01 8.92
C ILE A 215 10.27 10.79 8.37
N ILE A 216 10.19 10.09 7.24
CA ILE A 216 8.93 9.73 6.58
C ILE A 216 8.92 8.22 6.41
N LEU A 217 8.10 7.54 7.21
CA LEU A 217 7.90 6.10 7.11
C LEU A 217 6.76 5.80 6.15
N LYS A 218 7.07 5.05 5.09
CA LYS A 218 6.10 4.41 4.19
C LYS A 218 6.22 2.90 4.30
N SER A 219 5.29 2.15 3.71
CA SER A 219 5.34 0.68 3.68
C SER A 219 5.49 0.13 5.08
N ILE A 220 4.60 0.59 5.97
CA ILE A 220 4.59 0.20 7.38
C ILE A 220 4.30 -1.28 7.45
N ASP A 221 5.23 -2.03 8.01
CA ASP A 221 5.23 -3.49 8.03
C ASP A 221 4.74 -4.00 9.37
N ASP A 222 5.35 -3.50 10.45
CA ASP A 222 4.98 -3.86 11.81
C ASP A 222 4.50 -2.66 12.62
N CYS A 223 3.50 -2.97 13.43
CA CYS A 223 2.79 -2.03 14.26
C CYS A 223 2.14 -2.82 15.41
N VAL A 224 2.97 -3.22 16.37
CA VAL A 224 2.59 -4.22 17.39
C VAL A 224 3.11 -3.86 18.78
N PRO A 225 2.26 -3.94 19.83
CA PRO A 225 2.70 -3.82 21.22
C PRO A 225 3.37 -5.12 21.71
N ASN A 226 4.11 -5.04 22.81
CA ASN A 226 4.66 -6.18 23.55
C ASN A 226 5.52 -7.12 22.70
N ALA A 227 6.44 -6.57 21.89
CA ALA A 227 7.33 -7.37 21.06
C ALA A 227 8.81 -7.23 21.47
N PRO A 228 9.19 -7.67 22.69
CA PRO A 228 10.56 -7.52 23.23
C PRO A 228 11.62 -8.29 22.43
N HIS A 229 11.22 -9.36 21.75
CA HIS A 229 12.10 -10.20 20.94
C HIS A 229 12.06 -9.87 19.44
N PHE A 230 11.55 -8.69 19.07
CA PHE A 230 11.53 -8.27 17.67
C PHE A 230 12.96 -8.17 17.10
N GLY A 231 13.30 -9.12 16.24
CA GLY A 231 14.62 -9.30 15.68
C GLY A 231 14.80 -8.46 14.42
N VAL A 232 15.73 -7.49 14.46
CA VAL A 232 16.12 -6.70 13.30
C VAL A 232 17.62 -6.36 13.39
N PRO A 233 18.35 -6.24 12.27
CA PRO A 233 19.72 -5.74 12.32
C PRO A 233 19.81 -4.40 13.06
N GLU A 234 20.77 -4.29 13.98
CA GLU A 234 20.99 -3.09 14.81
C GLU A 234 21.06 -1.78 14.00
N LYS A 235 21.65 -1.83 12.80
CA LYS A 235 21.77 -0.69 11.89
C LYS A 235 20.43 -0.10 11.43
N ASN A 236 19.34 -0.85 11.54
CA ASN A 236 18.00 -0.41 11.17
C ASN A 236 17.21 0.11 12.38
N VAL A 237 17.77 0.06 13.60
CA VAL A 237 17.08 0.53 14.82
C VAL A 237 17.35 2.02 15.00
N PHE A 238 16.28 2.81 15.15
CA PHE A 238 16.40 4.20 15.56
C PHE A 238 16.85 4.26 17.03
N LYS A 239 17.99 4.90 17.28
CA LYS A 239 18.65 4.98 18.58
C LYS A 239 18.91 6.40 18.99
#